data_AF-A0AAW6KJP3-F1
#
_entry.id   AF-A0AAW6KJP3-F1
#
_cell.length_a   1.000
_cell.length_b   1.000
_cell.length_c   1.000
_cell.angle_alpha   90.00
_cell.angle_beta   90.00
_cell.angle_gamma   90.00
#
_symmetry.space_group_name_H-M   'P 1'
#
loop_
_entity.id
_entity.type
_entity.pdbx_description
1 polymer ?
#
loop_
_entity_poly.entity_id
_entity_poly.type
_entity_poly.pdbx_seq_one_letter_code
_entity_poly.pdbx_strand_id
1 'polypeptide(L)'
;KNAKGAIYRLLEFGVDMTEIEQTLVAISAQRLVGLVCPFCGDSCSLYCRLSRPVRRASVFELLYGKSLNLCIEEAKGRCGDIKTETLKTLIQKGIALGYLPSNTYERWIGHED
;
A
#
# COMPACT_ATOMS: atom_id res chain seq x y z
N LYS A 1 -4.28 -6.25 -3.40
CA LYS A 1 -3.78 -6.88 -2.14
C LYS A 1 -3.33 -5.79 -1.16
N ASN A 2 -4.04 -5.62 -0.05
CA ASN A 2 -3.89 -4.54 0.94
C ASN A 2 -3.46 -5.08 2.32
N ALA A 3 -3.21 -4.20 3.29
CA ALA A 3 -2.72 -4.60 4.61
C ALA A 3 -3.80 -5.35 5.40
N LYS A 4 -5.07 -4.91 5.32
CA LYS A 4 -6.20 -5.54 6.01
C LYS A 4 -6.40 -7.00 5.60
N GLY A 5 -6.27 -7.29 4.30
CA GLY A 5 -6.40 -8.65 3.77
C GLY A 5 -5.41 -9.65 4.38
N ALA A 6 -4.29 -9.19 4.93
CA ALA A 6 -3.34 -10.09 5.60
C ALA A 6 -3.93 -10.72 6.88
N ILE A 7 -4.81 -10.02 7.60
CA ILE A 7 -5.49 -10.56 8.79
C ILE A 7 -6.35 -11.76 8.38
N TYR A 8 -7.18 -11.59 7.36
CA TYR A 8 -8.02 -12.67 6.85
C TYR A 8 -7.18 -13.82 6.30
N ARG A 9 -6.05 -13.53 5.66
CA ARG A 9 -5.16 -14.58 5.17
C ARG A 9 -4.52 -15.41 6.29
N LEU A 10 -4.21 -14.80 7.44
CA LEU A 10 -3.74 -15.54 8.63
C LEU A 10 -4.83 -16.47 9.16
N LEU A 11 -6.08 -16.00 9.22
CA LEU A 11 -7.23 -16.83 9.63
C LEU A 11 -7.45 -18.00 8.66
N GLU A 12 -7.37 -17.75 7.35
CA GLU A 12 -7.45 -18.81 6.32
C GLU A 12 -6.33 -19.86 6.46
N PHE A 13 -5.18 -19.46 7.00
CA PHE A 13 -4.07 -20.38 7.33
C PHE A 13 -4.24 -21.10 8.68
N GLY A 14 -5.34 -20.85 9.40
CA GLY A 14 -5.64 -21.48 10.67
C GLY A 14 -4.95 -20.85 11.88
N VAL A 15 -4.41 -19.64 11.75
CA VAL A 15 -3.89 -18.89 12.91
C VAL A 15 -5.07 -18.45 13.78
N ASP A 16 -4.98 -18.69 15.08
CA ASP A 16 -6.06 -18.34 16.00
C ASP A 16 -6.22 -16.82 16.14
N MET A 17 -7.47 -16.35 16.24
CA MET A 17 -7.76 -14.92 16.34
C MET A 17 -7.14 -14.28 17.58
N THR A 18 -7.07 -15.00 18.70
CA THR A 18 -6.45 -14.51 19.93
C THR A 18 -4.93 -14.37 19.77
N GLU A 19 -4.28 -15.28 19.03
CA GLU A 19 -2.86 -15.15 18.71
C GLU A 19 -2.59 -13.94 17.81
N ILE A 20 -3.41 -13.71 16.79
CA ILE A 20 -3.31 -12.53 15.92
C ILE A 20 -3.40 -11.25 16.76
N GLU A 21 -4.39 -11.16 17.65
CA GLU A 21 -4.61 -9.99 18.50
C GLU A 21 -3.45 -9.72 19.47
N GLN A 22 -2.87 -10.77 20.07
CA GLN A 22 -1.81 -10.62 21.07
C GLN A 22 -0.43 -10.40 20.46
N THR A 23 -0.18 -10.89 19.23
CA THR A 23 1.17 -10.92 18.66
C THR A 23 1.40 -9.93 17.54
N LEU A 24 0.35 -9.52 16.81
CA LEU A 24 0.50 -8.65 15.66
C LEU A 24 0.65 -7.18 16.07
N VAL A 25 1.83 -6.61 15.88
CA VAL A 25 2.11 -5.20 16.22
C VAL A 25 1.70 -4.25 15.09
N ALA A 26 1.96 -4.64 13.85
CA ALA A 26 1.69 -3.84 12.66
C ALA A 26 1.65 -4.72 11.40
N ILE A 27 0.98 -4.23 10.35
CA ILE A 27 0.99 -4.80 9.01
C ILE A 27 1.36 -3.71 8.00
N SER A 28 2.29 -4.02 7.09
CA SER A 28 2.62 -3.15 5.97
C SER A 28 2.27 -3.79 4.63
N ALA A 29 1.47 -3.11 3.81
CA ALA A 29 1.38 -3.42 2.39
C ALA A 29 2.26 -2.43 1.60
N GLN A 30 3.13 -2.96 0.73
CA GLN A 30 4.11 -2.17 0.01
C GLN A 30 3.94 -2.29 -1.50
N ARG A 31 4.25 -1.20 -2.23
CA ARG A 31 4.47 -1.20 -3.69
C ARG A 31 5.75 -0.46 -4.03
N LEU A 32 6.53 -1.01 -4.97
CA LEU A 32 7.70 -0.35 -5.53
C LEU A 32 7.32 0.32 -6.85
N VAL A 33 7.25 1.65 -6.84
CA VAL A 33 6.75 2.47 -7.95
C VAL A 33 7.88 3.27 -8.60
N GLY A 34 7.71 3.64 -9.87
CA GLY A 34 8.63 4.54 -10.55
C GLY A 34 8.48 5.96 -10.06
N LEU A 35 9.58 6.73 -10.03
CA LEU A 35 9.56 8.17 -9.79
C LEU A 35 9.58 8.92 -11.11
N VAL A 36 8.79 10.00 -11.18
CA VAL A 36 8.88 10.98 -12.26
C VAL A 36 10.33 11.43 -12.42
N CYS A 37 10.78 11.58 -13.66
CA CYS A 37 12.10 12.14 -13.93
C CYS A 37 12.05 13.65 -13.71
N PRO A 38 12.94 14.23 -12.89
CA PRO A 38 12.94 15.68 -12.68
C PRO A 38 13.30 16.47 -13.95
N PHE A 39 13.89 15.81 -14.96
CA PHE A 39 14.28 16.45 -16.21
C PHE A 39 13.32 16.16 -17.37
N CYS A 40 12.76 14.96 -17.44
CA CYS A 40 11.98 14.52 -18.61
C CYS A 40 10.50 14.26 -18.31
N GLY A 41 10.07 14.40 -17.05
CA GLY A 41 8.71 14.03 -16.64
C GLY A 41 8.47 12.52 -16.77
N ASP A 42 7.36 12.15 -17.41
CA ASP A 42 6.88 10.78 -17.52
C ASP A 42 7.56 9.96 -18.62
N SER A 43 8.24 10.61 -19.57
CA SER A 43 8.87 9.95 -20.73
C SER A 43 10.39 10.13 -20.71
N CYS A 44 11.13 9.03 -20.62
CA CYS A 44 12.59 9.03 -20.63
C CYS A 44 13.15 8.10 -21.71
N SER A 45 14.25 8.52 -22.32
CA SER A 45 15.12 7.61 -23.08
C SER A 45 15.70 6.51 -22.17
N LEU A 46 16.20 5.43 -22.77
CA LEU A 46 16.88 4.37 -22.04
C LEU A 46 18.10 4.93 -21.28
N TYR A 47 18.87 5.80 -21.93
CA TYR A 47 20.07 6.41 -21.35
C TYR A 47 19.75 7.21 -20.08
N CYS A 48 18.74 8.08 -20.11
CA CYS A 48 18.31 8.83 -18.93
C CYS A 48 17.95 7.90 -17.75
N ARG A 49 17.27 6.78 -18.02
CA ARG A 49 16.91 5.79 -16.98
C ARG A 49 18.10 5.02 -16.42
N LEU A 50 19.17 4.85 -17.19
CA LEU A 50 20.41 4.20 -16.76
C LEU A 50 21.30 5.15 -15.97
N SER A 51 21.29 6.44 -16.30
CA SER A 51 22.07 7.47 -15.62
C SER A 51 21.51 7.90 -14.26
N ARG A 52 20.25 7.56 -13.93
CA ARG A 52 19.62 7.94 -12.66
C ARG A 52 19.93 6.94 -11.54
N PRO A 53 20.62 7.35 -10.46
CA PRO A 53 20.88 6.47 -9.31
C PRO A 53 19.60 6.12 -8.54
N VAL A 54 18.64 7.04 -8.49
CA VAL A 54 17.33 6.84 -7.82
C VAL A 54 16.20 7.06 -8.83
N ARG A 55 15.41 6.01 -9.04
CA ARG A 55 14.32 5.98 -10.03
C ARG A 55 13.05 5.29 -9.56
N ARG A 56 13.06 4.75 -8.35
CA ARG A 56 11.93 4.06 -7.73
C ARG A 56 11.83 4.47 -6.28
N ALA A 57 10.62 4.46 -5.76
CA ALA A 57 10.32 4.65 -4.35
C ALA A 57 9.32 3.59 -3.89
N SER A 58 9.28 3.35 -2.58
CA SER A 58 8.29 2.48 -1.97
C SER A 58 7.12 3.30 -1.46
N VAL A 59 5.90 2.88 -1.77
CA VAL A 59 4.67 3.38 -1.16
C VAL A 59 4.20 2.35 -0.14
N PHE A 60 3.89 2.80 1.07
CA PHE A 60 3.51 1.96 2.19
C PHE A 60 2.13 2.30 2.71
N GLU A 61 1.23 1.32 2.70
CA GLU A 61 0.02 1.30 3.51
C GLU A 61 0.36 0.61 4.84
N LEU A 62 0.12 1.28 5.97
CA LEU A 62 0.49 0.81 7.30
C LEU A 62 -0.76 0.68 8.18
N LEU A 63 -0.96 -0.50 8.77
CA LEU A 63 -1.95 -0.75 9.82
C LEU A 63 -1.22 -1.02 11.12
N TYR A 64 -1.47 -0.21 12.15
CA TYR A 64 -0.83 -0.34 13.47
C TYR A 64 -1.65 0.39 14.53
N GLY A 65 -1.44 0.05 15.80
CA GLY A 65 -2.13 0.69 16.93
C GLY A 65 -3.65 0.65 16.77
N LYS A 66 -4.32 1.81 16.89
CA LYS A 66 -5.79 1.90 16.85
C LYS A 66 -6.40 1.37 15.54
N SER A 67 -5.80 1.65 14.38
CA SER A 67 -6.35 1.19 13.10
C SER A 67 -6.26 -0.32 12.95
N LEU A 68 -5.16 -0.93 13.43
CA LEU A 68 -5.01 -2.37 13.47
C LEU A 68 -6.05 -3.02 14.39
N ASN A 69 -6.21 -2.51 15.62
CA ASN A 69 -7.18 -3.04 16.56
C ASN A 69 -8.60 -3.00 15.98
N LEU A 70 -8.98 -1.89 15.34
CA LEU A 70 -10.30 -1.80 14.70
C LEU A 70 -10.45 -2.84 13.56
N CYS A 71 -9.41 -3.09 12.75
CA CYS A 71 -9.48 -4.13 11.72
C CYS A 71 -9.59 -5.55 12.31
N ILE A 72 -8.96 -5.81 13.46
CA ILE A 72 -9.09 -7.09 14.18
C ILE A 72 -10.51 -7.26 14.73
N GLU A 73 -11.08 -6.21 15.31
CA GLU A 73 -12.46 -6.21 15.80
C GLU A 73 -13.47 -6.43 14.68
N GLU A 74 -13.21 -5.83 13.51
CA GLU A 74 -13.97 -6.08 12.29
C GLU A 74 -13.87 -7.55 11.84
N ALA A 75 -12.67 -8.13 11.86
CA ALA A 75 -12.46 -9.54 11.53
C ALA A 75 -13.16 -10.50 12.52
N LYS A 76 -13.44 -10.05 13.75
CA LYS A 76 -14.28 -10.75 14.74
C LYS A 76 -15.79 -10.55 14.53
N GLY A 77 -16.20 -9.81 13.50
CA GLY A 77 -17.60 -9.53 13.18
C GLY A 77 -18.21 -8.31 13.89
N ARG A 78 -17.40 -7.46 14.54
CA ARG A 78 -17.89 -6.22 15.16
C ARG A 78 -17.81 -5.08 14.15
N CYS A 79 -18.87 -4.28 14.03
CA CYS A 79 -18.90 -3.21 13.02
C CYS A 79 -18.13 -1.97 13.50
N GLY A 80 -17.22 -1.47 12.66
CA GLY A 80 -16.53 -0.20 12.89
C GLY A 80 -16.10 0.41 11.56
N ASP A 81 -16.57 1.62 11.27
CA ASP A 81 -16.13 2.37 10.09
C ASP A 81 -14.68 2.83 10.29
N ILE A 82 -13.76 2.28 9.51
CA ILE A 82 -12.35 2.65 9.53
C ILE A 82 -12.03 3.37 8.21
N LYS A 83 -11.67 4.64 8.32
CA LYS A 83 -10.92 5.32 7.25
C LYS A 83 -9.43 5.16 7.52
N THR A 84 -8.82 4.17 6.86
CA THR A 84 -7.35 4.06 6.76
C THR A 84 -6.88 4.59 5.42
N GLU A 85 -5.70 5.17 5.40
CA GLU A 85 -4.99 5.43 4.14
C GLU A 85 -4.76 4.08 3.43
N THR A 86 -5.10 4.02 2.16
CA THR A 86 -4.93 2.82 1.34
C THR A 86 -3.80 3.04 0.35
N LEU A 87 -3.24 1.96 -0.21
CA LEU A 87 -2.31 2.08 -1.34
C LEU A 87 -2.89 2.94 -2.48
N LYS A 88 -4.20 2.87 -2.72
CA LYS A 88 -4.92 3.70 -3.70
C LYS A 88 -4.81 5.18 -3.38
N THR A 89 -5.19 5.60 -2.18
CA THR A 89 -5.15 7.02 -1.79
C THR A 89 -3.72 7.56 -1.77
N LEU A 90 -2.76 6.76 -1.31
CA LEU A 90 -1.35 7.13 -1.27
C LEU A 90 -0.72 7.25 -2.67
N ILE A 91 -1.05 6.35 -3.59
CA ILE A 91 -0.58 6.45 -4.99
C ILE A 91 -1.22 7.67 -5.67
N GLN A 92 -2.52 7.89 -5.50
CA GLN A 92 -3.19 9.08 -6.03
C GLN A 92 -2.55 10.38 -5.51
N LYS A 93 -2.25 10.45 -4.22
CA LYS A 93 -1.52 11.56 -3.61
C LYS A 93 -0.13 11.73 -4.24
N GLY A 94 0.61 10.63 -4.43
CA GLY A 94 1.94 10.67 -5.07
C GLY A 94 1.90 11.19 -6.51
N ILE A 95 0.86 10.87 -7.28
CA ILE A 95 0.64 11.39 -8.63
C ILE A 95 0.29 12.88 -8.58
N ALA A 96 -0.68 13.26 -7.73
CA ALA A 96 -1.13 14.66 -7.61
C ALA A 96 -0.01 15.61 -7.19
N LEU A 97 0.95 15.13 -6.40
CA LEU A 97 2.13 15.88 -5.98
C LEU A 97 3.29 15.86 -7.01
N GLY A 98 3.14 15.15 -8.15
CA GLY A 98 4.15 15.08 -9.20
C GLY A 98 5.33 14.14 -8.91
N TYR A 99 5.25 13.31 -7.87
CA TYR A 99 6.30 12.34 -7.55
C TYR A 99 6.20 11.06 -8.37
N LEU A 100 4.97 10.64 -8.72
CA LEU A 100 4.68 9.39 -9.43
C LEU A 100 4.11 9.67 -10.82
N PRO A 101 4.51 8.91 -11.85
CA PRO A 101 3.98 9.11 -13.20
C PRO A 101 2.51 8.71 -13.26
N SER A 102 1.74 9.35 -14.14
CA SER A 102 0.28 9.22 -14.18
C SER A 102 -0.18 7.77 -14.42
N ASN A 103 0.57 7.03 -15.24
CA ASN A 103 0.31 5.60 -15.53
C ASN A 103 0.54 4.66 -14.33
N THR A 104 1.07 5.16 -13.21
CA THR A 104 1.21 4.37 -11.97
C THR A 104 -0.15 3.93 -11.44
N TYR A 105 -1.19 4.73 -11.65
CA TYR A 105 -2.54 4.41 -11.18
C TYR A 105 -3.08 3.14 -11.85
N GLU A 106 -3.11 3.10 -13.18
CA GLU A 106 -3.59 1.96 -13.95
C GLU A 106 -2.82 0.69 -13.60
N ARG A 107 -1.48 0.79 -13.53
CA ARG A 107 -0.59 -0.35 -13.28
C ARG A 107 -0.81 -1.02 -11.91
N TRP A 108 -1.15 -0.25 -10.88
CA TRP A 108 -1.17 -0.74 -9.50
C TRP A 108 -2.55 -0.77 -8.85
N ILE A 109 -3.48 0.05 -9.33
CA ILE A 109 -4.84 0.19 -8.79
C ILE A 109 -5.90 -0.34 -9.76
N GLY A 110 -5.68 -0.26 -11.08
CA GLY A 110 -6.67 -0.60 -12.11
C GLY A 110 -7.11 -2.08 -12.18
N HIS A 111 -6.61 -2.94 -11.30
CA HIS A 111 -6.92 -4.37 -11.24
C HIS A 111 -7.43 -4.83 -9.86
N GLU A 112 -7.80 -3.90 -8.97
CA GLU A 112 -8.47 -4.24 -7.71
C GLU A 112 -9.99 -4.18 -7.90
N ASP A 113 -10.56 -5.30 -8.36
CA ASP A 113 -12.00 -5.61 -8.31
C ASP A 113 -12.36 -6.31 -6.98
#